data_AF-A0A517M4B4-F1
#
_entry.id   AF-A0A517M4B4-F1
#
_cell.length_a   1.000
_cell.length_b   1.000
_cell.length_c   1.000
_cell.angle_alpha   90.00
_cell.angle_beta   90.00
_cell.angle_gamma   90.00
#
_symmetry.space_group_name_H-M   'P 1'
#
loop_
_entity.id
_entity.type
_entity.pdbx_description
1 polymer ?
#
loop_
_entity_poly.entity_id
_entity_poly.type
_entity_poly.pdbx_seq_one_letter_code
_entity_poly.pdbx_strand_id
1 'polypeptide(L)'
;MRDLREQEKPSTDVPMSVLMCWRDALEVPLAELLIEPDMRLSQSIAHRAKLVRMMKTILTLCEHGGDLRTQRLVTMLREQMLELMPELTEVTGWPSMGSRRSQDELGRIGQQPISLDGVSSDALAD
;
A
#
# COMPACT_ATOMS: atom_id res chain seq x y z
N MET A 1 21.04 -4.26 17.04
CA MET A 1 19.97 -3.34 16.61
C MET A 1 18.87 -3.42 17.65
N ARG A 2 18.42 -2.30 18.22
CA ARG A 2 17.22 -2.27 19.06
C ARG A 2 16.03 -2.76 18.21
N ASP A 3 15.11 -3.53 18.79
CA ASP A 3 14.06 -4.20 18.03
C ASP A 3 13.26 -3.17 17.20
N LEU A 4 13.06 -3.46 15.91
CA LEU A 4 12.35 -2.57 14.97
C LEU A 4 10.99 -2.11 15.54
N ARG A 5 10.30 -3.05 16.19
CA ARG A 5 9.01 -2.86 16.86
C ARG A 5 9.06 -1.91 18.05
N GLU A 6 10.21 -1.77 18.70
CA GLU A 6 10.37 -0.80 19.78
C GLU A 6 10.49 0.62 19.22
N GLN A 7 11.21 0.79 18.12
CA GLN A 7 11.42 2.09 17.48
C GLN A 7 10.14 2.66 16.83
N GLU A 8 9.18 1.80 16.50
CA GLU A 8 7.85 2.20 16.01
C GLU A 8 6.98 2.85 17.09
N LYS A 9 7.24 2.57 18.38
CA LYS A 9 6.42 3.13 19.46
C LYS A 9 6.66 4.64 19.58
N PRO A 10 5.60 5.47 19.63
CA PRO A 10 5.73 6.93 19.72
C PRO A 10 6.51 7.43 20.93
N SER A 11 6.58 6.64 22.00
CA SER A 11 7.26 6.97 23.25
C SER A 11 8.72 6.54 23.31
N THR A 12 9.23 5.88 22.28
CA THR A 12 10.62 5.39 22.26
C THR A 12 11.56 6.48 21.78
N ASP A 13 12.59 6.79 22.58
CA ASP A 13 13.67 7.65 22.14
C ASP A 13 14.49 6.96 21.03
N VAL A 14 14.47 7.56 19.84
CA VAL A 14 15.26 7.14 18.68
C VAL A 14 16.34 8.19 18.41
N PRO A 15 17.63 7.82 18.32
CA PRO A 15 18.69 8.77 18.03
C PRO A 15 18.56 9.31 16.60
N MET A 16 18.98 10.56 16.39
CA MET A 16 18.84 11.27 15.11
C MET A 16 19.48 10.52 13.93
N SER A 17 20.61 9.85 14.13
CA SER A 17 21.27 9.04 13.11
C SER A 17 20.40 7.86 12.64
N VAL A 18 19.62 7.26 13.55
CA VAL A 18 18.70 6.16 13.21
C VAL A 18 17.47 6.71 12.51
N LEU A 19 16.94 7.86 12.91
CA LEU A 19 15.86 8.53 12.17
C LEU A 19 16.27 8.90 10.74
N MET A 20 17.52 9.31 10.51
CA MET A 20 18.03 9.53 9.15
C MET A 20 18.11 8.23 8.34
N CYS A 21 18.50 7.12 8.97
CA CYS A 21 18.48 5.80 8.33
C CYS A 21 17.06 5.40 7.90
N TRP A 22 16.07 5.65 8.77
CA TRP A 22 14.66 5.42 8.45
C TRP A 22 14.15 6.30 7.31
N ARG A 23 14.51 7.58 7.33
CA ARG A 23 14.19 8.54 6.27
C ARG A 23 14.66 8.03 4.92
N ASP A 24 15.90 7.55 4.87
CA ASP A 24 16.52 7.07 3.62
C ASP A 24 15.91 5.72 3.20
N ALA A 25 15.65 4.81 4.15
CA ALA A 25 15.05 3.51 3.88
C ALA A 25 13.59 3.57 3.43
N LEU A 26 12.81 4.54 3.95
CA LEU A 26 11.40 4.74 3.61
C LEU A 26 11.20 5.77 2.48
N GLU A 27 12.26 6.49 2.10
CA GLU A 27 12.25 7.56 1.11
C GLU A 27 11.17 8.63 1.39
N VAL A 28 11.04 9.00 2.65
CA VAL A 28 10.08 10.03 3.12
C VAL A 28 10.81 11.25 3.66
N PRO A 29 10.22 12.46 3.62
CA PRO A 29 10.76 13.60 4.35
C PRO A 29 10.86 13.30 5.85
N LEU A 30 11.92 13.78 6.51
CA LEU A 30 12.12 13.59 7.94
C LEU A 30 10.92 14.08 8.78
N ALA A 31 10.27 15.15 8.36
CA ALA A 31 9.09 15.69 9.03
C ALA A 31 7.94 14.67 9.14
N GLU A 32 7.80 13.77 8.16
CA GLU A 32 6.77 12.72 8.17
C GLU A 32 7.05 11.62 9.20
N LEU A 33 8.29 11.51 9.67
CA LEU A 33 8.66 10.58 10.76
C LEU A 33 8.43 11.20 12.14
N LEU A 34 8.35 12.53 12.22
CA LEU A 34 8.28 13.28 13.49
C LEU A 34 6.88 13.79 13.78
N ILE A 35 6.10 14.09 12.75
CA ILE A 35 4.78 14.70 12.84
C ILE A 35 3.79 13.74 12.20
N GLU A 36 2.79 13.32 12.96
CA GLU A 36 1.69 12.55 12.40
C GLU A 36 0.91 13.45 11.43
N PRO A 37 0.79 13.09 10.14
CA PRO A 37 0.12 13.92 9.16
C PRO A 37 -1.38 13.99 9.46
N ASP A 38 -2.03 15.11 9.16
CA ASP A 38 -3.48 15.35 9.33
C ASP A 38 -4.36 14.52 8.35
N MET A 39 -4.12 13.21 8.30
CA MET A 39 -4.68 12.21 7.37
C MET A 39 -4.32 12.40 5.88
N ARG A 40 -3.51 13.40 5.54
CA ARG A 40 -3.08 13.65 4.15
C ARG A 40 -1.58 13.40 4.03
N LEU A 41 -1.21 12.47 3.17
CA LEU A 41 0.19 12.30 2.73
C LEU A 41 0.75 13.67 2.31
N SER A 42 2.00 13.98 2.67
CA SER A 42 2.67 15.15 2.11
C SER A 42 2.58 15.18 0.59
N GLN A 43 2.62 16.38 0.01
CA GLN A 43 2.48 16.55 -1.45
C GLN A 43 3.44 15.65 -2.24
N SER A 44 4.68 15.48 -1.76
CA SER A 44 5.68 14.63 -2.41
C SER A 44 5.26 13.14 -2.41
N ILE A 45 4.90 12.58 -1.26
CA ILE A 45 4.46 11.18 -1.15
C ILE A 45 3.15 10.96 -1.90
N ALA A 46 2.21 11.91 -1.80
CA ALA A 46 0.94 11.88 -2.51
C ALA A 46 1.14 11.87 -4.04
N HIS A 47 2.12 12.62 -4.55
CA HIS A 47 2.46 12.65 -5.98
C HIS A 47 3.04 11.31 -6.43
N ARG A 48 4.04 10.77 -5.72
CA ARG A 48 4.61 9.44 -6.01
C ARG A 48 3.52 8.37 -5.99
N ALA A 49 2.66 8.36 -4.97
CA ALA A 49 1.54 7.41 -4.88
C ALA A 49 0.54 7.53 -6.04
N LYS A 50 0.28 8.75 -6.55
CA LYS A 50 -0.54 8.95 -7.77
C LYS A 50 0.14 8.34 -9.00
N LEU A 51 1.43 8.60 -9.19
CA LEU A 51 2.20 8.07 -10.33
C LEU A 51 2.28 6.54 -10.29
N VAL A 52 2.52 5.94 -9.11
CA VAL A 52 2.47 4.48 -8.92
C VAL A 52 1.12 3.93 -9.37
N ARG A 53 -0.02 4.49 -8.90
CA ARG A 53 -1.35 4.03 -9.32
C ARG A 53 -1.58 4.15 -10.82
N MET A 54 -1.11 5.24 -11.45
CA MET A 54 -1.18 5.39 -12.91
C MET A 54 -0.37 4.31 -13.61
N MET A 55 0.86 4.06 -13.17
CA MET A 55 1.71 2.99 -13.72
C MET A 55 1.06 1.61 -13.60
N LYS A 56 0.49 1.28 -12.43
CA LYS A 56 -0.23 0.01 -12.24
C LYS A 56 -1.36 -0.16 -13.25
N THR A 57 -2.13 0.90 -13.51
CA THR A 57 -3.19 0.89 -14.52
C THR A 57 -2.63 0.71 -15.93
N ILE A 58 -1.55 1.41 -16.28
CA ILE A 58 -0.89 1.28 -17.59
C ILE A 58 -0.39 -0.16 -17.80
N LEU A 59 0.26 -0.75 -16.80
CA LEU A 59 0.74 -2.13 -16.88
C LEU A 59 -0.42 -3.12 -17.04
N THR A 60 -1.51 -2.94 -16.29
CA THR A 60 -2.73 -3.74 -16.49
C THR A 60 -3.29 -3.58 -17.91
N LEU A 61 -3.26 -2.38 -18.50
CA LEU A 61 -3.67 -2.18 -19.90
C LEU A 61 -2.73 -2.87 -20.89
N CYS A 62 -1.42 -2.90 -20.63
CA CYS A 62 -0.46 -3.67 -21.42
C CYS A 62 -0.80 -5.18 -21.39
N GLU A 63 -1.22 -5.69 -20.23
CA GLU A 63 -1.56 -7.10 -20.03
C GLU A 63 -2.89 -7.52 -20.68
N HIS A 64 -3.91 -6.65 -20.66
CA HIS A 64 -5.27 -7.00 -21.09
C HIS A 64 -5.48 -6.96 -22.62
N GLY A 65 -4.45 -6.56 -23.37
CA GLY A 65 -4.49 -6.55 -24.82
C GLY A 65 -5.45 -5.52 -25.42
N GLY A 66 -5.24 -5.22 -26.69
CA GLY A 66 -5.99 -4.23 -27.45
C GLY A 66 -5.54 -4.29 -28.91
N ASP A 67 -6.09 -3.44 -29.77
CA ASP A 67 -5.58 -3.32 -31.13
C ASP A 67 -4.12 -2.82 -31.12
N LEU A 68 -3.40 -3.05 -32.23
CA LEU A 68 -1.98 -2.70 -32.34
C LEU A 68 -1.72 -1.21 -32.07
N ARG A 69 -2.69 -0.36 -32.41
CA ARG A 69 -2.62 1.09 -32.17
C ARG A 69 -2.68 1.40 -30.68
N THR A 70 -3.62 0.82 -29.95
CA THR A 70 -3.75 1.01 -28.50
C THR A 70 -2.51 0.48 -27.78
N GLN A 71 -1.99 -0.68 -28.17
CA GLN A 71 -0.77 -1.24 -27.56
C GLN A 71 0.43 -0.30 -27.70
N ARG A 72 0.61 0.32 -28.88
CA ARG A 72 1.67 1.32 -29.09
C ARG A 72 1.49 2.54 -28.18
N LEU A 73 0.27 3.07 -28.09
CA LEU A 73 -0.02 4.23 -27.24
C LEU A 73 0.23 3.95 -25.76
N VAL A 74 -0.21 2.78 -25.26
CA VAL A 74 0.01 2.39 -23.86
C VAL A 74 1.51 2.15 -23.58
N THR A 75 2.24 1.59 -24.55
CA THR A 75 3.70 1.40 -24.43
C THR A 75 4.44 2.73 -24.35
N MET A 76 4.09 3.69 -25.22
CA MET A 76 4.66 5.04 -25.17
C MET A 76 4.32 5.74 -23.86
N LEU A 77 3.08 5.61 -23.37
CA LEU A 77 2.67 6.19 -22.10
C LEU A 77 3.45 5.60 -20.92
N ARG A 78 3.74 4.29 -20.94
CA ARG A 78 4.62 3.64 -19.97
C ARG A 78 6.02 4.25 -20.00
N GLU A 79 6.61 4.42 -21.17
CA GLU A 79 7.94 5.02 -21.34
C GLU A 79 7.98 6.46 -20.80
N GLN A 80 6.98 7.27 -21.10
CA GLN A 80 6.85 8.64 -20.57
C GLN A 80 6.74 8.66 -19.03
N MET A 81 6.03 7.70 -18.43
CA MET A 81 5.97 7.59 -16.96
C MET A 81 7.34 7.24 -16.36
N LEU A 82 8.10 6.36 -17.00
CA LEU A 82 9.46 6.00 -16.57
C LEU A 82 10.45 7.16 -16.70
N GLU A 83 10.29 8.02 -17.71
CA GLU A 83 11.07 9.25 -17.84
C GLU A 83 10.78 10.24 -16.70
N LEU A 84 9.52 10.33 -16.25
CA LEU A 84 9.14 11.20 -15.13
C LEU A 84 9.59 10.66 -13.78
N MET A 85 9.56 9.34 -13.59
CA MET A 85 9.85 8.70 -12.32
C MET A 85 10.44 7.29 -12.56
N PRO A 86 11.78 7.16 -12.65
CA PRO A 86 12.43 5.92 -13.07
C PRO A 86 12.22 4.77 -12.08
N GLU A 87 12.00 5.05 -10.79
CA GLU A 87 11.70 4.03 -9.78
C GLU A 87 10.39 3.26 -10.05
N LEU A 88 9.55 3.74 -10.98
CA LEU A 88 8.35 3.03 -11.42
C LEU A 88 8.63 1.71 -12.14
N THR A 89 9.87 1.41 -12.54
CA THR A 89 10.24 0.13 -13.15
C THR A 89 9.96 -1.08 -12.27
N GLU A 90 9.99 -0.90 -10.94
CA GLU A 90 9.76 -1.99 -9.97
C GLU A 90 8.27 -2.23 -9.70
N VAL A 91 7.39 -1.35 -10.19
CA VAL A 91 5.95 -1.45 -9.98
C VAL A 91 5.36 -2.55 -10.88
N THR A 92 4.53 -3.41 -10.30
CA THR A 92 3.73 -4.40 -11.04
C THR A 92 2.31 -3.91 -11.27
N GLY A 93 1.62 -4.46 -12.27
CA GLY A 93 0.22 -4.15 -12.56
C GLY A 93 -0.71 -4.33 -11.36
N TRP A 94 -1.96 -3.87 -11.48
CA TRP A 94 -2.96 -4.26 -10.50
C TRP A 94 -3.07 -5.79 -10.45
N PRO A 95 -3.19 -6.40 -9.25
CA PRO A 95 -3.44 -7.82 -9.16
C PRO A 95 -4.71 -8.14 -9.95
N SER A 96 -4.54 -8.88 -11.05
CA SER A 96 -5.59 -9.17 -12.04
C SER A 96 -6.75 -9.99 -11.47
N MET A 97 -6.54 -10.62 -10.31
CA MET A 97 -7.57 -11.20 -9.44
C MET A 97 -7.13 -10.95 -7.99
N GLY A 98 -8.02 -10.42 -7.15
CA GLY A 98 -7.84 -10.53 -5.71
C GLY A 98 -7.66 -12.02 -5.40
N SER A 99 -6.55 -12.38 -4.74
CA SER A 99 -6.12 -13.75 -4.43
C SER A 99 -7.29 -14.73 -4.47
N ARG A 100 -7.31 -15.66 -5.43
CA ARG A 100 -8.29 -16.76 -5.39
C ARG A 100 -8.04 -17.48 -4.09
N ARG A 101 -8.92 -17.27 -3.11
CA ARG A 101 -9.06 -18.19 -2.00
C ARG A 101 -9.16 -19.57 -2.62
N SER A 102 -8.36 -20.51 -2.16
CA SER A 102 -8.64 -21.92 -2.45
C SER A 102 -10.12 -22.18 -2.11
N GLN A 103 -10.82 -23.01 -2.87
CA GLN A 103 -12.24 -23.31 -2.58
C GLN A 103 -12.44 -23.81 -1.14
N ASP A 104 -11.36 -24.29 -0.51
CA ASP A 104 -11.29 -24.80 0.86
C ASP A 104 -10.87 -23.73 1.89
N GLU A 105 -10.52 -22.51 1.46
CA GLU A 105 -10.02 -21.45 2.33
C GLU A 105 -11.17 -20.61 2.90
N LEU A 106 -11.63 -21.00 4.09
CA LEU A 106 -12.59 -20.23 4.87
C LEU A 106 -12.03 -18.84 5.19
N GLY A 107 -12.85 -17.80 5.05
CA GLY A 107 -12.49 -16.46 5.53
C GLY A 107 -12.35 -16.42 7.06
N ARG A 108 -11.76 -15.34 7.60
CA ARG A 108 -11.51 -15.18 9.05
C ARG A 108 -12.72 -15.49 9.94
N ILE A 109 -13.94 -15.13 9.49
CA ILE A 109 -15.19 -15.41 10.21
C ILE A 109 -15.53 -16.92 10.22
N GLY A 110 -15.22 -17.65 9.15
CA GLY A 110 -15.37 -19.10 9.11
C GLY A 110 -14.30 -19.85 9.89
N GLN A 111 -13.09 -19.28 10.00
CA GLN A 111 -11.99 -19.83 10.81
C GLN A 111 -12.20 -19.59 12.31
N GLN A 112 -12.83 -18.48 12.68
CA GLN A 112 -13.15 -18.10 14.07
C GLN A 112 -14.63 -17.76 14.17
N PRO A 113 -15.53 -18.77 14.20
CA PRO A 113 -16.94 -18.52 14.44
C PRO A 113 -17.13 -17.98 15.86
N ILE A 114 -17.92 -16.91 15.97
CA ILE A 114 -18.34 -16.37 17.26
C ILE A 114 -19.47 -17.28 17.77
N SER A 115 -19.25 -17.96 18.89
CA SER A 115 -20.29 -18.71 19.57
C SER A 115 -21.35 -17.74 20.11
N LEU A 116 -22.57 -17.84 19.59
CA LEU A 116 -23.72 -17.04 20.05
C LEU A 116 -24.31 -17.54 21.38
N ASP A 117 -23.82 -18.67 21.90
CA ASP A 117 -24.31 -19.30 23.14
C ASP A 117 -24.09 -18.46 24.42
N GLY A 118 -23.33 -17.34 24.31
CA GLY A 118 -23.09 -16.40 25.42
C GLY A 118 -23.73 -15.02 25.24
N VAL A 119 -24.46 -14.77 24.15
CA VAL A 119 -25.21 -13.50 24.00
C VAL A 119 -26.53 -13.67 24.74
N SER A 120 -26.45 -13.58 26.06
CA SER A 120 -27.62 -13.52 26.93
C SER A 120 -28.53 -12.39 26.46
N SER A 121 -29.79 -12.74 26.19
CA SER A 121 -30.90 -11.85 25.91
C SER A 121 -31.26 -11.03 27.15
N ASP A 122 -30.35 -10.15 27.60
CA ASP A 122 -30.57 -9.24 28.73
C ASP A 122 -30.47 -7.76 28.32
N ALA A 123 -30.41 -7.48 27.01
CA ALA A 123 -30.31 -6.13 26.45
C ALA A 123 -31.55 -5.69 25.64
N LEU A 124 -32.69 -6.36 25.80
CA LEU A 124 -33.97 -6.00 25.14
C LEU A 124 -35.12 -5.79 26.14
N ALA A 125 -34.82 -5.50 27.39
CA ALA A 125 -35.79 -5.05 28.38
C ALA A 125 -35.25 -3.85 29.16
N ASP A 126 -35.28 -2.68 28.52
CA ASP A 126 -35.66 -1.39 29.14
C ASP A 126 -36.14 -0.42 28.05
#